data_AF-A0A1G7IHZ7-F1
#
_entry.id   AF-A0A1G7IHZ7-F1
#
_cell.length_a   1.000
_cell.length_b   1.000
_cell.length_c   1.000
_cell.angle_alpha   90.00
_cell.angle_beta   90.00
_cell.angle_gamma   90.00
#
_symmetry.space_group_name_H-M   'P 1'
#
loop_
_entity.id
_entity.type
_entity.pdbx_description
1 polymer ?
#
loop_
_entity_poly.entity_id
_entity_poly.type
_entity_poly.pdbx_seq_one_letter_code
_entity_poly.pdbx_strand_id
1 'polypeptide(L)' 'MKNITIKANDFFELLKLKDQSMWDIFAQMIDGEEKEIVFLNDNKEYIFHYVLPTSVEKLYEDKELFAKEYAEKLSGLN' A
#
# COMPACT_ATOMS: atom_id res chain seq x y z
N MET A 1 9.43 4.86 14.87
CA MET A 1 8.21 4.24 14.28
C MET A 1 7.13 5.30 14.19
N LYS A 2 6.69 5.61 12.97
CA LYS A 2 5.68 6.64 12.68
C LYS A 2 4.40 5.99 12.18
N ASN A 3 3.26 6.37 12.74
CA ASN A 3 1.97 5.83 12.31
C ASN A 3 1.27 6.88 11.42
N ILE A 4 0.94 6.47 10.21
CA ILE A 4 0.31 7.29 9.18
C ILE A 4 -1.08 6.71 8.95
N THR A 5 -2.10 7.53 9.16
CA THR A 5 -3.48 7.11 8.92
C THR A 5 -3.95 7.71 7.59
N ILE A 6 -4.40 6.85 6.68
CA ILE A 6 -4.82 7.23 5.33
C ILE A 6 -6.27 6.78 5.12
N LYS A 7 -7.09 7.66 4.56
CA LYS A 7 -8.40 7.25 4.04
C LYS A 7 -8.20 6.48 2.74
N ALA A 8 -8.67 5.24 2.71
CA ALA A 8 -8.52 4.36 1.56
C ALA A 8 -9.14 4.99 0.30
N ASN A 9 -10.34 5.57 0.41
CA ASN A 9 -10.99 6.23 -0.73
C ASN A 9 -10.14 7.39 -1.29
N ASP A 10 -9.78 8.36 -0.46
CA ASP A 10 -8.92 9.49 -0.86
C ASP A 10 -7.61 9.00 -1.49
N PHE A 11 -7.02 7.92 -0.96
CA PHE A 11 -5.80 7.35 -1.50
C PHE A 11 -6.00 6.73 -2.88
N PHE A 12 -7.04 5.91 -3.08
CA PHE A 12 -7.35 5.33 -4.38
C PHE A 12 -7.71 6.39 -5.41
N GLU A 13 -8.42 7.44 -5.02
CA GLU A 13 -8.68 8.60 -5.89
C GLU A 13 -7.39 9.32 -6.27
N LEU A 14 -6.49 9.54 -5.31
CA LEU A 14 -5.17 10.14 -5.56
C LEU A 14 -4.36 9.31 -6.57
N LEU A 15 -4.34 7.97 -6.44
CA LEU A 15 -3.66 7.08 -7.37
C LEU A 15 -4.21 7.23 -8.80
N LYS A 16 -5.55 7.26 -8.94
CA LYS A 16 -6.21 7.46 -10.23
C LYS A 16 -5.91 8.83 -10.83
N LEU A 17 -5.90 9.88 -10.01
CA LEU A 17 -5.60 11.25 -10.45
C LEU A 17 -4.15 11.43 -10.89
N LYS A 18 -3.22 10.75 -10.22
CA LYS A 18 -1.78 10.83 -10.52
C LYS A 18 -1.33 9.82 -11.57
N ASP A 19 -2.19 8.87 -11.96
CA ASP A 19 -1.83 7.72 -12.80
C ASP A 19 -0.59 6.98 -12.25
N GLN A 20 -0.53 6.85 -10.91
CA GLN A 20 0.58 6.23 -10.19
C GLN A 20 0.12 4.97 -9.46
N SER A 21 1.04 4.01 -9.28
CA SER A 21 0.76 2.82 -8.48
C SER A 21 0.89 3.13 -6.99
N MET A 22 0.13 2.40 -6.15
CA MET A 22 0.27 2.41 -4.69
C MET A 22 1.75 2.25 -4.27
N TRP A 23 2.45 1.32 -4.91
CA TRP A 23 3.86 1.05 -4.68
C TRP A 23 4.79 2.23 -5.00
N ASP A 24 4.49 3.03 -6.04
CA ASP A 24 5.28 4.21 -6.36
C ASP A 24 5.16 5.26 -5.25
N ILE A 25 3.94 5.45 -4.72
CA ILE A 25 3.71 6.35 -3.58
C ILE A 25 4.45 5.84 -2.34
N PHE A 26 4.37 4.54 -2.05
CA PHE A 26 5.08 3.92 -0.93
C PHE A 26 6.60 4.09 -1.07
N ALA A 27 7.16 3.88 -2.25
CA ALA A 27 8.59 4.07 -2.50
C ALA A 27 9.03 5.52 -2.21
N GLN A 28 8.20 6.51 -2.56
CA GLN A 28 8.46 7.92 -2.24
C GLN A 28 8.34 8.23 -0.74
N MET A 29 7.60 7.43 0.01
CA MET A 29 7.45 7.58 1.46
C MET A 29 8.60 6.96 2.25
N ILE A 30 9.46 6.14 1.63
CA ILE A 30 10.61 5.51 2.28
C ILE A 30 11.71 6.55 2.48
N ASP A 31 12.03 6.81 3.74
CA ASP A 31 13.06 7.74 4.20
C ASP A 31 14.10 7.07 5.11
N GLY A 32 14.07 5.73 5.19
CA GLY A 32 14.90 4.94 6.11
C GLY A 32 14.28 4.70 7.49
N GLU A 33 13.08 5.22 7.77
CA GLU A 33 12.33 4.94 9.00
C GLU A 33 11.16 3.98 8.76
N GLU A 34 10.90 3.07 9.71
CA GLU A 34 9.70 2.23 9.68
C GLU A 34 8.45 3.07 9.93
N LYS A 35 7.53 2.99 8.96
CA LYS A 35 6.23 3.67 8.99
C LYS A 35 5.12 2.63 8.92
N GLU A 36 4.12 2.78 9.75
CA GLU A 36 2.91 1.98 9.69
C GLU A 36 1.81 2.80 9.01
N ILE A 37 1.34 2.35 7.85
CA ILE A 37 0.28 2.99 7.09
C ILE A 37 -1.03 2.29 7.40
N VAL A 38 -1.91 2.93 8.16
CA VAL A 38 -3.22 2.42 8.53
C VAL A 38 -4.26 2.97 7.56
N PHE A 39 -4.91 2.09 6.82
CA PHE A 39 -6.00 2.42 5.92
C PHE A 39 -7.34 2.34 6.63
N LEU A 40 -8.05 3.47 6.64
CA LEU A 40 -9.41 3.60 7.16
C LEU A 40 -10.41 3.79 6.01
N ASN A 41 -11.65 3.38 6.22
CA ASN A 41 -12.76 3.72 5.32
C ASN A 41 -13.27 5.15 5.58
N ASP A 42 -14.26 5.62 4.81
CA ASP A 42 -14.90 6.93 4.99
C ASP A 42 -15.50 7.14 6.39
N ASN A 43 -15.95 6.06 7.01
CA ASN A 43 -16.50 6.05 8.38
C ASN A 43 -15.42 6.02 9.46
N LYS A 44 -14.13 6.14 9.09
CA LYS A 44 -12.96 5.99 9.97
C LYS A 44 -12.82 4.61 10.61
N GLU A 45 -13.45 3.59 10.04
CA GLU A 45 -13.28 2.21 10.47
C GLU A 45 -12.01 1.64 9.85
N TYR A 46 -11.27 0.86 10.64
CA TYR A 46 -10.07 0.19 10.21
C TYR A 46 -10.36 -0.84 9.12
N ILE A 47 -9.62 -0.76 8.00
CA ILE A 47 -9.69 -1.75 6.93
C ILE A 47 -8.48 -2.68 7.03
N PHE A 48 -7.27 -2.11 6.92
CA PHE A 48 -6.01 -2.82 7.02
C PHE A 48 -4.88 -1.84 7.36
N HIS A 49 -3.75 -2.34 7.83
CA HIS A 49 -2.51 -1.58 7.89
C HIS A 49 -1.44 -2.26 7.03
N TYR A 50 -0.51 -1.45 6.53
CA TYR A 50 0.67 -1.90 5.82
C TYR A 50 1.89 -1.29 6.49
N VAL A 51 2.86 -2.11 6.85
CA VAL A 51 4.13 -1.63 7.40
C VAL A 51 5.05 -1.34 6.23
N LEU A 52 5.31 -0.05 6.00
CA LEU A 52 6.23 0.41 4.98
C LEU A 52 7.66 0.02 5.41
N PRO A 53 8.38 -0.76 4.59
CA PRO A 53 9.75 -1.13 4.89
C PRO A 53 10.68 0.09 4.84
N THR A 54 11.82 -0.02 5.51
CA THR A 54 12.85 1.04 5.51
C THR A 54 13.63 1.16 4.20
N SER A 55 13.49 0.17 3.31
CA SER A 55 14.22 0.09 2.04
C SER A 55 13.29 -0.22 0.89
N VAL A 56 13.51 0.48 -0.23
CA VAL A 56 12.75 0.34 -1.47
C VAL A 56 12.88 -1.07 -2.07
N GLU A 57 14.02 -1.74 -1.87
CA GLU A 57 14.23 -3.13 -2.32
C GLU A 57 13.18 -4.08 -1.73
N LYS A 58 12.98 -4.04 -0.41
CA LYS A 58 11.96 -4.87 0.27
C LYS A 58 10.54 -4.55 -0.18
N LEU A 59 10.27 -3.27 -0.48
CA LEU A 59 8.97 -2.85 -1.01
C LEU A 59 8.68 -3.49 -2.37
N TYR A 60 9.68 -3.56 -3.25
CA TYR A 60 9.52 -4.20 -4.55
C TYR A 60 9.43 -5.73 -4.44
N GLU A 61 10.16 -6.35 -3.51
CA GLU A 61 9.99 -7.78 -3.21
C GLU A 61 8.56 -8.09 -2.74
N ASP A 62 8.01 -7.29 -1.83
CA ASP A 62 6.61 -7.40 -1.39
C ASP A 62 5.64 -7.25 -2.57
N LYS A 63 5.90 -6.29 -3.47
CA LYS A 63 5.10 -6.10 -4.68
C LYS A 63 5.10 -7.34 -5.58
N GLU A 64 6.26 -7.94 -5.81
CA GLU A 64 6.37 -9.14 -6.66
C GLU A 64 5.68 -10.34 -6.03
N LEU A 65 5.85 -10.55 -4.73
CA LEU A 65 5.14 -11.59 -3.96
C LEU A 65 3.63 -11.37 -4.02
N PHE A 66 3.18 -10.13 -3.78
CA PHE A 66 1.77 -9.79 -3.81
C PHE A 66 1.17 -9.95 -5.21
N ALA A 67 1.87 -9.51 -6.26
CA ALA A 67 1.40 -9.67 -7.64
C ALA A 67 1.26 -11.15 -8.01
N LYS A 68 2.18 -12.00 -7.55
CA LYS A 68 2.12 -13.44 -7.77
C LYS A 68 0.95 -14.09 -7.02
N GLU A 69 0.83 -13.85 -5.71
CA GLU A 69 -0.27 -14.41 -4.91
C GLU A 69 -1.65 -13.86 -5.30
N TYR A 70 -1.71 -12.59 -5.71
CA TYR A 70 -2.96 -11.95 -6.16
C TYR A 70 -3.38 -12.44 -7.55
N ALA A 71 -2.45 -12.65 -8.48
CA ALA A 71 -2.73 -13.26 -9.77
C ALA A 71 -3.27 -14.69 -9.62
N GLU A 72 -2.75 -15.46 -8.66
CA GLU A 72 -3.27 -16.79 -8.33
C GLU A 72 -4.67 -16.73 -7.70
N LYS A 73 -4.94 -15.78 -6.79
CA LYS A 73 -6.29 -15.57 -6.22
C LYS A 73 -7.33 -15.10 -7.25
N LEU A 74 -6.96 -14.28 -8.22
CA LEU A 74 -7.85 -13.84 -9.30
C LEU A 74 -8.10 -14.94 -10.34
N SER A 75 -7.11 -15.81 -10.60
CA SER A 75 -7.31 -16.97 -11.49
C SER A 75 -8.29 -18.01 -10.93
N GLY A 76 -8.44 -18.09 -9.60
CA GLY A 76 -9.43 -18.94 -8.94
C GLY A 76 -10.87 -18.41 -8.97
N LEU A 77 -11.11 -17.24 -9.57
CA LEU A 77 -12.43 -16.63 -9.75
C LEU A 77 -13.04 -16.90 -11.15
N ASN A 78 -12.45 -17.81 -11.93
CA ASN A 78 -13.01 -18.30 -13.20
C ASN A 78 -13.91 -19.52 -13.02
#